data_AF-A0A929DBB2-F1
#
_entry.id   AF-A0A929DBB2-F1
#
_cell.length_a   1.000
_cell.length_b   1.000
_cell.length_c   1.000
_cell.angle_alpha   90.00
_cell.angle_beta   90.00
_cell.angle_gamma   90.00
#
_symmetry.space_group_name_H-M   'P 1'
#
loop_
_entity.id
_entity.type
_entity.pdbx_description
1 polymer ?
#
loop_
_entity_poly.entity_id
_entity_poly.type
_entity_poly.pdbx_seq_one_letter_code
_entity_poly.pdbx_strand_id
1 'polypeptide(L)'
;LEDAVQAEAEAHGFDETATRWLTLLLQSDPTLTAPTAGAMVARVCQLPIGADLAALDVTLQGLSVRNLIELTTSERRVTAMPLKDLVSQAHVLLC
;
A
#
# COMPACT_ATOMS: atom_id res chain seq x y z
N LEU A 1 2.67 4.09 18.41
CA LEU A 1 2.48 3.42 17.10
C LEU A 1 3.84 3.05 16.52
N GLU A 2 4.78 3.99 16.39
CA GLU A 2 6.13 3.75 15.88
C GLU A 2 6.86 2.58 16.58
N ASP A 3 6.89 2.54 17.92
CA ASP A 3 7.57 1.45 18.65
C ASP A 3 6.99 0.05 18.34
N ALA A 4 5.67 -0.03 18.13
CA ALA A 4 5.00 -1.30 17.81
C ALA A 4 5.24 -1.71 16.35
N VAL A 5 5.22 -0.74 15.42
CA VAL A 5 5.55 -0.99 14.01
C VAL A 5 6.99 -1.48 13.89
N GLN A 6 7.93 -0.84 14.59
CA GLN A 6 9.35 -1.21 14.56
C GLN A 6 9.58 -2.63 15.12
N ALA A 7 8.95 -2.96 16.25
CA ALA A 7 9.07 -4.30 16.84
C ALA A 7 8.56 -5.41 15.90
N GLU A 8 7.42 -5.19 15.24
CA GLU A 8 6.87 -6.15 14.28
C GLU A 8 7.70 -6.23 12.99
N ALA A 9 8.21 -5.10 12.50
CA ALA A 9 9.09 -5.06 11.33
C ALA A 9 10.37 -5.87 11.56
N GLU A 10 10.98 -5.74 12.75
CA GLU A 10 12.14 -6.53 13.16
C GLU A 10 11.79 -8.01 13.33
N ALA A 11 10.67 -8.33 13.99
CA ALA A 11 10.24 -9.71 14.23
C ALA A 11 9.97 -10.49 12.94
N HIS A 12 9.44 -9.82 11.92
CA HIS A 12 9.09 -10.43 10.63
C HIS A 12 10.13 -10.22 9.52
N GLY A 13 11.18 -9.43 9.76
CA GLY A 13 12.18 -9.08 8.75
C GLY A 13 11.58 -8.26 7.59
N PHE A 14 10.68 -7.33 7.90
CA PHE A 14 10.04 -6.49 6.89
C PHE A 14 11.02 -5.52 6.23
N ASP A 15 10.85 -5.35 4.92
CA ASP A 15 11.46 -4.26 4.19
C ASP A 15 10.64 -2.96 4.37
N GLU A 16 11.07 -1.89 3.69
CA GLU A 16 10.42 -0.58 3.75
C GLU A 16 8.94 -0.64 3.27
N THR A 17 8.65 -1.46 2.27
CA THR A 17 7.30 -1.59 1.70
C THR A 17 6.37 -2.28 2.68
N ALA A 18 6.78 -3.42 3.24
CA ALA A 18 6.02 -4.15 4.24
C ALA A 18 5.83 -3.34 5.54
N THR A 19 6.86 -2.62 5.98
CA THR A 19 6.77 -1.72 7.16
C THR A 19 5.76 -0.60 6.94
N ARG A 20 5.71 -0.05 5.72
CA ARG A 20 4.71 0.96 5.34
C ARG A 20 3.30 0.38 5.30
N TRP A 21 3.10 -0.83 4.77
CA TRP A 21 1.79 -1.49 4.78
C TRP A 21 1.29 -1.75 6.21
N LEU A 22 2.17 -2.20 7.10
CA LEU A 22 1.84 -2.36 8.51
C LEU A 22 1.37 -1.03 9.13
N THR A 23 2.10 0.05 8.85
CA THR A 23 1.75 1.39 9.33
C THR A 23 0.38 1.84 8.81
N LEU A 24 0.13 1.69 7.51
CA LEU A 24 -1.13 2.07 6.87
C LEU A 24 -2.30 1.24 7.42
N LEU A 25 -2.10 -0.06 7.64
CA LEU A 25 -3.12 -0.96 8.16
C LEU A 25 -3.55 -0.52 9.57
N LEU A 26 -2.59 -0.27 10.47
CA LEU A 26 -2.85 0.21 11.84
C LEU A 26 -3.44 1.62 11.89
N GLN A 27 -3.13 2.48 10.91
CA GLN A 27 -3.77 3.79 10.77
C GLN A 27 -5.21 3.67 10.27
N SER A 28 -5.48 2.73 9.37
CA SER A 28 -6.80 2.50 8.78
C SER A 28 -7.78 1.82 9.74
N ASP A 29 -7.28 0.95 10.61
CA ASP A 29 -8.05 0.26 11.64
C ASP A 29 -7.36 0.38 13.01
N PRO A 30 -7.73 1.39 13.83
CA PRO A 30 -7.15 1.59 15.15
C PRO A 30 -7.48 0.48 16.16
N THR A 31 -8.44 -0.40 15.85
CA THR A 31 -8.82 -1.52 16.72
C THR A 31 -7.94 -2.75 16.48
N LEU A 32 -7.26 -2.80 15.34
CA LEU A 32 -6.35 -3.88 14.99
C LEU A 32 -5.08 -3.81 15.83
N THR A 33 -4.70 -4.93 16.44
CA THR A 33 -3.48 -5.03 17.23
C THR A 33 -2.26 -5.17 16.33
N ALA A 34 -1.12 -4.59 16.74
CA ALA A 34 0.14 -4.66 15.99
C ALA A 34 0.56 -6.10 15.62
N PRO A 35 0.50 -7.11 16.51
CA PRO A 35 0.84 -8.49 16.15
C PRO A 35 -0.09 -9.09 15.09
N THR A 36 -1.39 -8.74 15.13
CA THR A 36 -2.35 -9.22 14.12
C THR A 36 -2.08 -8.55 12.78
N ALA A 37 -1.85 -7.24 12.76
CA ALA A 37 -1.48 -6.49 11.58
C ALA A 37 -0.16 -6.99 10.97
N GLY A 38 0.85 -7.25 11.81
CA GLY A 38 2.13 -7.83 11.43
C GLY A 38 1.95 -9.19 10.75
N ALA A 39 1.18 -10.10 11.36
CA ALA A 39 0.86 -11.40 10.76
C ALA A 39 0.14 -11.28 9.40
N MET A 40 -0.78 -10.32 9.25
CA MET A 40 -1.48 -10.07 7.98
C MET A 40 -0.52 -9.61 6.88
N VAL A 41 0.35 -8.64 7.17
CA VAL A 41 1.35 -8.13 6.23
C VAL A 41 2.34 -9.24 5.86
N ALA A 42 2.87 -9.97 6.85
CA ALA A 42 3.77 -11.10 6.63
C ALA A 42 3.13 -12.15 5.71
N ARG A 43 1.83 -12.41 5.90
CA ARG A 43 1.10 -13.34 5.04
C ARG A 43 1.01 -12.83 3.60
N VAL A 44 0.68 -11.55 3.39
CA VAL A 44 0.62 -10.95 2.05
C VAL A 44 1.98 -11.04 1.34
N CYS A 45 3.08 -10.74 2.05
CA CYS A 45 4.43 -10.82 1.51
C CYS A 45 4.84 -12.23 1.06
N GLN A 46 4.24 -13.27 1.64
CA GLN A 46 4.50 -14.68 1.26
C GLN A 46 3.63 -15.17 0.11
N LEU A 47 2.55 -14.45 -0.23
CA LEU A 47 1.63 -14.83 -1.29
C LEU A 47 2.12 -14.27 -2.63
N PRO A 48 1.78 -14.92 -3.77
CA PRO A 48 2.14 -14.41 -5.09
C PRO A 48 1.69 -12.97 -5.35
N ILE A 49 0.52 -12.59 -4.80
CA ILE A 49 -0.04 -11.24 -4.91
C ILE A 49 0.83 -10.18 -4.23
N GLY A 50 1.69 -10.54 -3.27
CA GLY A 50 2.55 -9.60 -2.55
C GLY A 50 3.51 -8.85 -3.47
N ALA A 51 4.07 -9.52 -4.48
CA ALA A 51 4.96 -8.88 -5.45
C ALA A 51 4.21 -7.87 -6.34
N ASP A 52 3.00 -8.22 -6.78
CA ASP A 52 2.15 -7.35 -7.60
C ASP A 52 1.70 -6.11 -6.80
N LEU A 53 1.36 -6.29 -5.52
CA LEU A 53 1.00 -5.19 -4.62
C LEU A 53 2.20 -4.27 -4.36
N ALA A 54 3.40 -4.82 -4.16
CA ALA A 54 4.61 -4.01 -3.99
C ALA A 54 4.91 -3.18 -5.24
N ALA A 55 4.79 -3.76 -6.44
CA ALA A 55 4.98 -3.05 -7.70
C ALA A 55 3.93 -1.95 -7.91
N LEU A 56 2.66 -2.24 -7.60
CA LEU A 56 1.58 -1.25 -7.65
C LEU A 56 1.87 -0.09 -6.69
N ASP A 57 2.27 -0.40 -5.47
CA ASP A 57 2.50 0.57 -4.42
C ASP A 57 3.67 1.51 -4.73
N VAL A 58 4.78 0.97 -5.24
CA VAL A 58 5.90 1.77 -5.78
C VAL A 58 5.44 2.66 -6.94
N THR A 59 4.59 2.14 -7.83
CA THR A 59 4.04 2.91 -8.95
C THR A 59 3.18 4.07 -8.45
N LEU A 60 2.32 3.83 -7.46
CA LEU A 60 1.46 4.86 -6.87
C LEU A 60 2.29 5.93 -6.15
N GLN A 61 3.33 5.54 -5.41
CA GLN A 61 4.28 6.50 -4.83
C GLN A 61 4.95 7.35 -5.92
N GLY A 62 5.45 6.71 -6.99
CA GLY A 62 6.06 7.39 -8.12
C GLY A 62 5.10 8.35 -8.85
N LEU A 63 3.80 8.05 -8.89
CA LEU A 63 2.78 8.96 -9.40
C LEU A 63 2.47 10.10 -8.43
N SER A 64 2.47 9.85 -7.12
CA SER A 64 2.17 10.85 -6.09
C SER A 64 3.19 11.99 -6.02
N VAL A 65 4.46 11.69 -6.31
CA VAL A 65 5.54 12.68 -6.33
C VAL A 65 5.61 13.49 -7.63
N ARG A 66 4.88 13.08 -8.68
CA ARG A 66 4.84 13.83 -9.93
C ARG A 66 3.93 15.03 -9.80
N ASN A 67 4.36 16.16 -10.34
CA ASN A 67 3.50 17.32 -10.48
C ASN A 67 2.44 17.03 -11.55
N LEU A 68 1.24 16.59 -11.14
CA LEU A 68 0.14 16.25 -12.05
C LEU A 68 -0.34 17.46 -12.90
N ILE A 69 0.01 18.68 -12.50
CA ILE A 69 -0.29 19.91 -13.23
C ILE A 69 0.60 20.02 -14.49
N GLU A 70 1.84 19.54 -14.41
CA GLU A 70 2.81 19.58 -15.52
C GLU A 70 2.56 18.52 -16.59
N LEU A 71 1.72 17.53 -16.30
CA LEU A 71 1.31 16.54 -17.29
C LEU A 71 0.56 17.20 -18.46
N THR A 72 0.85 16.75 -19.67
CA THR A 72 0.05 17.07 -20.84
C THR A 72 -1.38 16.54 -20.70
N THR A 73 -2.31 17.06 -21.50
CA THR A 73 -3.70 16.57 -21.51
C THR A 73 -3.78 15.07 -21.82
N SER A 74 -2.92 14.55 -22.71
CA SER A 74 -2.89 13.13 -23.04
C SER A 74 -2.40 12.29 -21.86
N GLU A 75 -1.30 12.69 -21.21
CA GLU A 75 -0.78 11.99 -20.02
C GLU A 75 -1.80 11.97 -18.88
N ARG A 76 -2.47 13.11 -18.60
CA ARG A 76 -3.53 13.14 -17.58
C ARG A 76 -4.66 12.18 -17.88
N ARG A 77 -5.12 12.13 -19.14
CA ARG A 77 -6.22 11.24 -19.53
C ARG A 77 -5.83 9.77 -19.41
N VAL A 78 -4.66 9.41 -19.93
CA VAL A 78 -4.17 8.03 -19.88
C VAL A 78 -3.92 7.59 -18.43
N THR A 79 -3.36 8.44 -17.57
CA THR A 79 -3.15 8.12 -16.15
C THR A 79 -4.45 8.04 -15.36
N ALA A 80 -5.45 8.89 -15.67
CA ALA A 80 -6.72 8.87 -14.96
C ALA A 80 -7.54 7.59 -15.20
N MET A 81 -7.39 6.94 -16.36
CA MET A 81 -8.09 5.70 -16.68
C MET A 81 -7.76 4.54 -15.70
N PRO A 82 -6.50 4.10 -15.56
CA PRO A 82 -6.15 3.00 -14.65
C PRO A 82 -6.38 3.37 -13.19
N LEU A 83 -6.21 4.64 -12.78
CA LEU A 83 -6.52 5.07 -11.41
C LEU A 83 -8.01 4.94 -11.09
N LYS A 84 -8.90 5.26 -12.04
CA LYS A 84 -10.35 5.07 -11.86
C LYS A 84 -10.71 3.59 -11.73
N ASP A 85 -10.14 2.74 -12.59
CA ASP A 85 -10.37 1.30 -12.52
C ASP A 85 -9.87 0.73 -11.19
N LEU A 86 -8.71 1.18 -10.72
CA LEU A 86 -8.16 0.80 -9.42
C LEU A 86 -9.06 1.23 -8.26
N VAL A 87 -9.56 2.48 -8.27
CA VAL A 87 -10.51 2.96 -7.25
C VAL A 87 -11.79 2.13 -7.25
N SER A 88 -12.30 1.77 -8.43
CA SER A 88 -13.49 0.92 -8.54
C SER A 88 -13.25 -0.48 -7.95
N GLN A 89 -12.10 -1.09 -8.22
CA GLN A 89 -11.74 -2.40 -7.66
C GLN A 89 -11.55 -2.32 -6.15
N ALA A 90 -10.87 -1.27 -5.65
CA ALA A 90 -10.71 -1.04 -4.23
C ALA A 90 -12.06 -0.89 -3.51
N HIS A 91 -13.03 -0.22 -4.13
CA HIS A 91 -14.38 -0.09 -3.56
C HIS A 91 -15.07 -1.45 -3.40
N VAL A 92 -14.93 -2.35 -4.37
CA VAL A 92 -15.48 -3.72 -4.30
C VAL A 92 -14.86 -4.53 -3.16
N LEU A 93 -13.58 -4.31 -2.84
CA LEU A 93 -12.91 -5.02 -1.74
C LEU A 93 -13.36 -4.54 -0.34
N LEU A 94 -13.93 -3.33 -0.25
CA LEU A 94 -14.32 -2.69 1.00
C LEU A 94 -15.84 -2.79 1.28
N CYS A 95 -16.62 -3.37 0.37
CA CYS A 95 -18.07 -3.57 0.47
C CYS A 95 -18.41 -5.05 0.69
#